data_AF-A0A975R3R3-F1
#
_entry.id   AF-A0A975R3R3-F1
#
_cell.length_a   1.000
_cell.length_b   1.000
_cell.length_c   1.000
_cell.angle_alpha   90.00
_cell.angle_beta   90.00
_cell.angle_gamma   90.00
#
_symmetry.space_group_name_H-M   'P 1'
#
loop_
_entity.id
_entity.type
_entity.pdbx_description
1 polymer ?
#
loop_
_entity_poly.entity_id
_entity_poly.type
_entity_poly.pdbx_seq_one_letter_code
_entity_poly.pdbx_strand_id
1 'polypeptide(L)'
;MVKRKNTGLAVSDAKRLNDCFNELSEAIASRPPLKGDERYWAFDYRAIALNESKPEAYMHRCGSRDIALVALRGAVTNDNLQLWTNGPHGEAKIDRYELKELTFATFKSGTYQPDNRRLDNAGLAESPLWVKETDWRQYMSELWAVRYGIDWANPAPPADEPLLPPEGQFVTLSHALSWVAFGVSMDSDQLHEVLTLDQYGEHDPQEGIKAALAQLIERGRAGRIAMEGKYRESHRDDKRTLLTAAIEPIKFADFQQFNYVNEELKHGDGLWQWRQSKIVELRGNRRGGRPDSFIEVGVNRADLLREFRPQKAHVSESDHFRVAHTFNRDDPANIAPWWSINQALAWVARRIPSYVEYIGNLETDEPREYRPYIVQAICESQVAESDEGKAFMETRRAAWPDGTFLAHAGRDFLEKILSGEVRPMARQNGQGRQMRAEEFVGIGARATGGDWLDLDPQPLFASAEVMRVFPASEHGPAGAGGGIVPANRQLDHAAIMAKAGAMLSEQPNLSKGSAAVSIVAELPPNPRTGKPRDTRHIERMIAPLWEGGFSQSPG
;
A
#
# COMPACT_ATOMS: atom_id res chain seq x y z
N MET A 1 -20.05 -20.16 36.64
CA MET A 1 -18.61 -19.95 36.37
C MET A 1 -18.46 -18.52 35.84
N VAL A 2 -17.89 -17.61 36.64
CA VAL A 2 -17.78 -16.19 36.26
C VAL A 2 -16.68 -16.08 35.19
N LYS A 3 -17.06 -15.79 33.94
CA LYS A 3 -16.10 -15.45 32.87
C LYS A 3 -15.37 -14.18 33.31
N ARG A 4 -14.17 -14.33 33.88
CA ARG A 4 -13.25 -13.19 34.01
C ARG A 4 -13.01 -12.67 32.60
N LYS A 5 -13.38 -11.42 32.33
CA LYS A 5 -13.03 -10.76 31.07
C LYS A 5 -11.50 -10.65 31.06
N ASN A 6 -10.84 -11.45 30.22
CA ASN A 6 -9.40 -11.38 30.02
C ASN A 6 -9.06 -10.06 29.31
N THR A 7 -8.98 -8.97 30.07
CA THR A 7 -8.62 -7.63 29.59
C THR A 7 -7.13 -7.32 29.76
N GLY A 8 -6.34 -8.24 30.32
CA GLY A 8 -4.90 -8.07 30.45
C GLY A 8 -4.19 -8.16 29.10
N LEU A 9 -3.03 -7.48 28.99
CA LEU A 9 -2.08 -7.67 27.90
C LEU A 9 -1.80 -9.16 27.75
N ALA A 10 -2.02 -9.70 26.56
CA ALA A 10 -1.75 -11.11 26.31
C ALA A 10 -0.26 -11.39 26.41
N VAL A 11 0.55 -10.59 25.71
CA VAL A 11 1.99 -10.77 25.49
C VAL A 11 2.75 -9.51 25.90
N SER A 12 3.90 -9.66 26.54
CA SER A 12 4.81 -8.52 26.78
C SER A 12 5.33 -7.95 25.45
N ASP A 13 5.34 -6.63 25.28
CA ASP A 13 5.73 -5.97 24.02
C ASP A 13 4.83 -6.31 22.81
N ALA A 14 3.52 -6.32 23.03
CA ALA A 14 2.53 -6.51 21.97
C ALA A 14 1.60 -5.31 21.82
N LYS A 15 1.22 -5.04 20.56
CA LYS A 15 0.25 -4.03 20.15
C LYS A 15 -1.08 -4.72 19.87
N ARG A 16 -2.19 -4.05 20.21
CA ARG A 16 -3.52 -4.61 19.97
C ARG A 16 -3.85 -4.54 18.48
N LEU A 17 -4.57 -5.52 17.95
CA LEU A 17 -4.86 -5.60 16.51
C LEU A 17 -5.58 -4.34 15.96
N ASN A 18 -6.43 -3.68 16.75
CA ASN A 18 -7.06 -2.43 16.33
C ASN A 18 -6.08 -1.26 16.23
N ASP A 19 -5.04 -1.26 17.06
CA ASP A 19 -4.02 -0.22 17.02
C ASP A 19 -3.15 -0.42 15.77
N CYS A 20 -2.77 -1.66 15.45
CA CYS A 20 -2.13 -2.01 14.18
C CYS A 20 -3.00 -1.61 12.96
N PHE A 21 -4.32 -1.86 13.01
CA PHE A 21 -5.24 -1.46 11.94
C PHE A 21 -5.31 0.06 11.75
N ASN A 22 -5.41 0.82 12.84
CA ASN A 22 -5.45 2.28 12.76
C ASN A 22 -4.13 2.85 12.26
N GLU A 23 -3.00 2.36 12.79
CA GLU A 23 -1.65 2.76 12.38
C GLU A 23 -1.43 2.51 10.88
N LEU A 24 -1.78 1.31 10.39
CA LEU A 24 -1.67 1.00 8.96
C LEU A 24 -2.59 1.87 8.11
N SER A 25 -3.84 2.07 8.53
CA SER A 25 -4.78 2.91 7.80
C SER A 25 -4.33 4.36 7.70
N GLU A 26 -3.76 4.91 8.77
CA GLU A 26 -3.18 6.25 8.81
C GLU A 26 -1.93 6.34 7.93
N ALA A 27 -1.06 5.34 8.00
CA ALA A 27 0.14 5.26 7.16
C ALA A 27 -0.21 5.14 5.65
N ILE A 28 -1.24 4.39 5.27
CA ILE A 28 -1.72 4.38 3.88
C ILE A 28 -2.32 5.74 3.53
N ALA A 29 -3.14 6.33 4.42
CA ALA A 29 -3.80 7.62 4.16
C ALA A 29 -2.82 8.79 3.99
N SER A 30 -1.64 8.73 4.61
CA SER A 30 -0.61 9.78 4.52
C SER A 30 0.17 9.73 3.20
N ARG A 31 0.06 8.64 2.43
CA ARG A 31 0.81 8.43 1.18
C ARG A 31 -0.08 8.65 -0.05
N PRO A 32 0.50 8.85 -1.25
CA PRO A 32 -0.30 8.89 -2.47
C PRO A 32 -1.06 7.56 -2.71
N PRO A 33 -2.31 7.61 -3.20
CA PRO A 33 -3.02 6.41 -3.63
C PRO A 33 -2.29 5.70 -4.77
N LEU A 34 -2.32 4.37 -4.77
CA LEU A 34 -1.82 3.58 -5.87
C LEU A 34 -2.92 3.29 -6.89
N LYS A 35 -2.53 3.14 -8.15
CA LYS A 35 -3.45 2.77 -9.23
C LYS A 35 -4.09 1.40 -8.93
N GLY A 36 -5.41 1.34 -8.87
CA GLY A 36 -6.15 0.11 -8.58
C GLY A 36 -6.55 -0.06 -7.11
N ASP A 37 -6.15 0.85 -6.23
CA ASP A 37 -6.61 0.87 -4.84
C ASP A 37 -8.13 0.95 -4.72
N GLU A 38 -8.77 1.62 -5.67
CA GLU A 38 -10.22 1.73 -5.76
C GLU A 38 -10.95 0.38 -5.86
N ARG A 39 -10.25 -0.69 -6.30
CA ARG A 39 -10.82 -2.04 -6.40
C ARG A 39 -11.02 -2.72 -5.04
N TYR A 40 -10.32 -2.24 -4.02
CA TYR A 40 -10.40 -2.78 -2.67
C TYR A 40 -11.42 -2.05 -1.80
N TRP A 41 -12.02 -0.97 -2.29
CA TRP A 41 -13.01 -0.21 -1.53
C TRP A 41 -14.30 -1.01 -1.38
N ALA A 42 -14.75 -1.19 -0.14
CA ALA A 42 -15.97 -1.90 0.19
C ALA A 42 -17.23 -1.07 -0.10
N PHE A 43 -17.07 0.25 -0.24
CA PHE A 43 -18.15 1.19 -0.51
C PHE A 43 -17.83 2.08 -1.71
N ASP A 44 -18.87 2.49 -2.42
CA ASP A 44 -18.76 3.55 -3.42
C ASP A 44 -18.62 4.92 -2.70
N TYR A 45 -17.39 5.20 -2.27
CA TYR A 45 -17.07 6.45 -1.59
C TYR A 45 -17.28 7.67 -2.49
N ARG A 46 -17.37 7.52 -3.82
CA ARG A 46 -17.64 8.66 -4.73
C ARG A 46 -18.98 9.28 -4.42
N ALA A 47 -20.03 8.47 -4.23
CA ALA A 47 -21.36 8.97 -3.93
C ALA A 47 -21.44 9.71 -2.58
N ILE A 48 -20.61 9.32 -1.61
CA ILE A 48 -20.57 9.93 -0.27
C ILE A 48 -19.72 11.21 -0.28
N ALA A 49 -18.60 11.19 -1.02
CA ALA A 49 -17.62 12.27 -1.06
C ALA A 49 -18.12 13.54 -1.77
N LEU A 50 -19.23 13.47 -2.52
CA LEU A 50 -19.82 14.65 -3.20
C LEU A 50 -20.20 15.79 -2.25
N ASN A 51 -20.41 15.50 -0.96
CA ASN A 51 -20.74 16.50 0.05
C ASN A 51 -19.51 17.05 0.78
N GLU A 52 -18.31 16.58 0.45
CA GLU A 52 -17.08 16.95 1.11
C GLU A 52 -16.35 18.05 0.34
N SER A 53 -15.69 18.97 1.06
CA SER A 53 -14.93 20.07 0.45
C SER A 53 -13.74 19.59 -0.40
N LYS A 54 -13.22 18.39 -0.12
CA LYS A 54 -12.13 17.74 -0.86
C LYS A 54 -12.49 16.26 -1.09
N PRO A 55 -13.32 15.96 -2.10
CA PRO A 55 -13.84 14.61 -2.32
C PRO A 55 -12.73 13.56 -2.48
N GLU A 56 -11.66 13.86 -3.21
CA GLU A 56 -10.54 12.94 -3.44
C GLU A 56 -9.78 12.60 -2.15
N ALA A 57 -9.43 13.62 -1.35
CA ALA A 57 -8.77 13.41 -0.06
C ALA A 57 -9.66 12.65 0.94
N TYR A 58 -10.97 12.88 0.89
CA TYR A 58 -11.93 12.11 1.68
C TYR A 58 -11.98 10.65 1.22
N MET A 59 -12.14 10.40 -0.08
CA MET A 59 -12.16 9.06 -0.66
C MET A 59 -10.88 8.30 -0.33
N HIS A 60 -9.72 8.94 -0.45
CA HIS A 60 -8.44 8.34 -0.13
C HIS A 60 -8.37 7.88 1.33
N ARG A 61 -8.73 8.76 2.27
CA ARG A 61 -8.73 8.47 3.71
C ARG A 61 -9.77 7.42 4.11
N CYS A 62 -10.91 7.36 3.43
CA CYS A 62 -11.89 6.31 3.65
C CYS A 62 -11.43 4.98 3.07
N GLY A 63 -10.93 4.99 1.83
CA GLY A 63 -10.40 3.82 1.14
C GLY A 63 -9.16 3.21 1.81
N SER A 64 -8.33 4.03 2.48
CA SER A 64 -7.16 3.53 3.20
C SER A 64 -7.51 2.52 4.29
N ARG A 65 -8.69 2.64 4.91
CA ARG A 65 -9.20 1.67 5.90
C ARG A 65 -9.53 0.32 5.26
N ASP A 66 -10.15 0.34 4.08
CA ASP A 66 -10.49 -0.89 3.37
C ASP A 66 -9.23 -1.60 2.86
N ILE A 67 -8.26 -0.83 2.38
CA ILE A 67 -6.95 -1.37 1.97
C ILE A 67 -6.22 -1.97 3.17
N ALA A 68 -6.16 -1.26 4.31
CA ALA A 68 -5.56 -1.77 5.54
C ALA A 68 -6.25 -3.06 6.02
N LEU A 69 -7.58 -3.11 5.92
CA LEU A 69 -8.37 -4.30 6.26
C LEU A 69 -7.99 -5.50 5.39
N VAL A 70 -7.93 -5.31 4.06
CA VAL A 70 -7.56 -6.36 3.11
C VAL A 70 -6.13 -6.83 3.35
N ALA A 71 -5.19 -5.90 3.55
CA ALA A 71 -3.79 -6.20 3.79
C ALA A 71 -3.58 -7.01 5.08
N LEU A 72 -4.18 -6.60 6.20
CA LEU A 72 -4.06 -7.31 7.47
C LEU A 72 -4.76 -8.66 7.46
N ARG A 73 -5.96 -8.73 6.86
CA ARG A 73 -6.67 -10.01 6.71
C ARG A 73 -5.83 -11.00 5.90
N GLY A 74 -5.25 -10.55 4.78
CA GLY A 74 -4.34 -11.35 3.97
C GLY A 74 -3.13 -11.81 4.79
N ALA A 75 -2.51 -10.89 5.54
CA ALA A 75 -1.32 -11.19 6.35
C ALA A 75 -1.57 -12.26 7.42
N VAL A 76 -2.68 -12.14 8.16
CA VAL A 76 -3.06 -13.14 9.18
C VAL A 76 -3.43 -14.48 8.53
N THR A 77 -4.18 -14.45 7.42
CA THR A 77 -4.63 -15.68 6.76
C THR A 77 -3.48 -16.45 6.13
N ASN A 78 -2.49 -15.74 5.60
CA ASN A 78 -1.31 -16.32 4.96
C ASN A 78 -0.16 -16.63 5.93
N ASP A 79 -0.34 -16.41 7.23
CA ASP A 79 0.69 -16.60 8.28
C ASP A 79 1.90 -15.66 8.19
N ASN A 80 1.71 -14.51 7.54
CA ASN A 80 2.71 -13.42 7.53
C ASN A 80 2.59 -12.53 8.77
N LEU A 81 1.50 -12.65 9.54
CA LEU A 81 1.30 -11.89 10.77
C LEU A 81 0.67 -12.77 11.85
N GLN A 82 1.45 -13.11 12.88
CA GLN A 82 1.01 -13.97 13.96
C GLN A 82 0.15 -13.22 14.99
N LEU A 83 -1.03 -13.78 15.29
CA LEU A 83 -1.90 -13.27 16.36
C LEU A 83 -1.72 -14.02 17.69
N TRP A 84 -1.92 -13.28 18.77
CA TRP A 84 -1.80 -13.76 20.14
C TRP A 84 -3.04 -13.38 20.96
N THR A 85 -3.36 -14.18 21.97
CA THR A 85 -4.39 -13.89 22.96
C THR A 85 -3.98 -14.36 24.35
N ASN A 86 -4.76 -14.02 25.37
CA ASN A 86 -4.54 -14.45 26.74
C ASN A 86 -5.35 -15.71 27.01
N GLY A 87 -4.70 -16.86 26.95
CA GLY A 87 -5.28 -18.17 27.23
C GLY A 87 -5.33 -18.50 28.73
N PRO A 88 -5.83 -19.69 29.10
CA PRO A 88 -5.91 -20.14 30.49
C PRO A 88 -4.56 -20.19 31.22
N HIS A 89 -3.47 -20.33 30.47
CA HIS A 89 -2.10 -20.46 30.97
C HIS A 89 -1.22 -19.24 30.64
N GLY A 90 -1.82 -18.10 30.26
CA GLY A 90 -1.11 -16.88 29.87
C GLY A 90 -1.03 -16.67 28.36
N GLU A 91 0.13 -16.24 27.86
CA GLU A 91 0.41 -16.00 26.44
C GLU A 91 0.04 -17.22 25.58
N ALA A 92 -0.92 -17.06 24.65
CA ALA A 92 -1.34 -18.10 23.73
C ALA A 92 -1.23 -17.62 22.29
N LYS A 93 -0.44 -18.34 21.49
CA LYS A 93 -0.38 -18.21 20.03
C LYS A 93 -1.72 -18.71 19.47
N ILE A 94 -2.37 -17.92 18.62
CA ILE A 94 -3.62 -18.33 17.97
C ILE A 94 -3.26 -19.10 16.69
N ASP A 95 -3.84 -20.27 16.50
CA ASP A 95 -3.75 -20.97 15.22
C ASP A 95 -4.66 -20.25 14.20
N ARG A 96 -4.11 -19.88 13.04
CA ARG A 96 -4.87 -19.22 11.97
C ARG A 96 -6.11 -20.01 11.55
N TYR A 97 -6.10 -21.34 11.67
CA TYR A 97 -7.25 -22.18 11.34
C TYR A 97 -8.40 -22.06 12.35
N GLU A 98 -8.17 -21.52 13.55
CA GLU A 98 -9.19 -21.19 14.53
C GLU A 98 -9.92 -19.88 14.20
N LEU A 99 -9.26 -19.00 13.45
CA LEU A 99 -9.79 -17.73 12.95
C LEU A 99 -10.58 -17.95 11.67
N LYS A 100 -11.74 -18.61 11.77
CA LYS A 100 -12.63 -18.90 10.63
C LYS A 100 -13.05 -17.65 9.87
N GLU A 101 -13.16 -16.52 10.56
CA GLU A 101 -13.62 -15.27 9.96
C GLU A 101 -13.00 -14.05 10.63
N LEU A 102 -12.30 -13.23 9.85
CA LEU A 102 -11.74 -11.96 10.31
C LEU A 102 -12.56 -10.79 9.75
N THR A 103 -13.61 -10.41 10.47
CA THR A 103 -14.55 -9.35 10.08
C THR A 103 -13.98 -7.95 10.28
N PHE A 104 -14.58 -6.93 9.65
CA PHE A 104 -14.22 -5.54 9.95
C PHE A 104 -14.41 -5.19 11.44
N ALA A 105 -15.44 -5.75 12.08
CA ALA A 105 -15.68 -5.58 13.52
C ALA A 105 -14.53 -6.12 14.38
N THR A 106 -13.89 -7.21 13.92
CA THR A 106 -12.71 -7.79 14.56
C THR A 106 -11.54 -6.81 14.56
N PHE A 107 -11.16 -6.30 13.39
CA PHE A 107 -10.05 -5.34 13.28
C PHE A 107 -10.35 -4.03 14.00
N LYS A 108 -11.56 -3.49 13.85
CA LYS A 108 -11.96 -2.23 14.50
C LYS A 108 -11.93 -2.31 16.03
N SER A 109 -12.32 -3.45 16.61
CA SER A 109 -12.39 -3.62 18.06
C SER A 109 -11.12 -4.20 18.69
N GLY A 110 -10.28 -4.84 17.88
CA GLY A 110 -9.13 -5.61 18.35
C GLY A 110 -9.56 -6.80 19.20
N THR A 111 -10.78 -7.30 19.00
CA THR A 111 -11.33 -8.50 19.64
C THR A 111 -11.91 -9.41 18.57
N TYR A 112 -11.75 -10.73 18.70
CA TYR A 112 -12.30 -11.65 17.71
C TYR A 112 -13.83 -11.63 17.72
N GLN A 113 -14.44 -11.22 16.60
CA GLN A 113 -15.89 -11.07 16.43
C GLN A 113 -16.33 -11.69 15.10
N PRO A 114 -16.43 -13.04 15.03
CA PRO A 114 -16.97 -13.70 13.85
C PRO A 114 -18.46 -13.35 13.70
N ASP A 115 -18.94 -13.20 12.46
CA ASP A 115 -20.35 -12.91 12.20
C ASP A 115 -21.22 -14.10 12.61
N ASN A 116 -20.71 -15.32 12.40
CA ASN A 116 -21.33 -16.54 12.90
C ASN A 116 -20.62 -17.07 14.15
N ARG A 117 -21.14 -16.73 15.33
CA ARG A 117 -20.65 -17.23 16.63
C ARG A 117 -20.61 -18.76 16.74
N ARG A 118 -21.35 -19.51 15.91
CA ARG A 118 -21.29 -20.99 15.90
C ARG A 118 -19.98 -21.53 15.31
N LEU A 119 -19.22 -20.69 14.61
CA LEU A 119 -17.91 -21.06 14.05
C LEU A 119 -16.77 -20.92 15.08
N ASP A 120 -17.06 -20.38 16.27
CA ASP A 120 -16.10 -20.21 17.35
C ASP A 120 -15.89 -21.51 18.15
N ASN A 121 -15.33 -22.51 17.48
CA ASN A 121 -15.05 -23.80 18.13
C ASN A 121 -13.94 -23.70 19.20
N ALA A 122 -13.08 -22.68 19.09
CA ALA A 122 -11.95 -22.45 19.99
C ALA A 122 -12.32 -21.57 21.22
N GLY A 123 -13.55 -21.02 21.27
CA GLY A 123 -13.97 -20.13 22.34
C GLY A 123 -13.23 -18.78 22.35
N LEU A 124 -12.72 -18.36 21.19
CA LEU A 124 -11.98 -17.12 20.99
C LEU A 124 -12.90 -15.90 20.88
N ALA A 125 -14.21 -16.07 20.68
CA ALA A 125 -15.12 -14.94 20.50
C ALA A 125 -15.03 -13.99 21.71
N GLU A 126 -14.94 -12.69 21.39
CA GLU A 126 -14.76 -11.59 22.34
C GLU A 126 -13.35 -11.54 22.99
N SER A 127 -12.43 -12.42 22.61
CA SER A 127 -11.04 -12.39 23.09
C SER A 127 -10.25 -11.29 22.40
N PRO A 128 -9.48 -10.48 23.16
CA PRO A 128 -8.56 -9.51 22.57
C PRO A 128 -7.49 -10.20 21.71
N LEU A 129 -7.19 -9.57 20.57
CA LEU A 129 -6.17 -10.02 19.63
C LEU A 129 -4.99 -9.07 19.66
N TRP A 130 -3.79 -9.65 19.71
CA TRP A 130 -2.53 -8.94 19.86
C TRP A 130 -1.53 -9.38 18.78
N VAL A 131 -0.63 -8.48 18.43
CA VAL A 131 0.50 -8.69 17.52
C VAL A 131 1.76 -8.30 18.27
N LYS A 132 2.82 -9.10 18.23
CA LYS A 132 4.10 -8.68 18.82
C LYS A 132 4.65 -7.47 18.06
N GLU A 133 5.23 -6.52 18.77
CA GLU A 133 5.73 -5.27 18.18
C GLU A 133 6.84 -5.55 17.14
N THR A 134 7.66 -6.58 17.35
CA THR A 134 8.68 -7.04 16.37
C THR A 134 8.06 -7.53 15.07
N ASP A 135 7.06 -8.40 15.16
CA ASP A 135 6.37 -8.99 14.02
C ASP A 135 5.60 -7.90 13.24
N TRP A 136 5.04 -6.94 13.97
CA TRP A 136 4.36 -5.78 13.39
C TRP A 136 5.30 -4.91 12.55
N ARG A 137 6.49 -4.58 13.09
CA ARG A 137 7.49 -3.77 12.37
C ARG A 137 8.00 -4.48 11.13
N GLN A 138 8.28 -5.79 11.24
CA GLN A 138 8.70 -6.59 10.10
C GLN A 138 7.63 -6.60 9.00
N TYR A 139 6.37 -6.87 9.36
CA TYR A 139 5.26 -6.86 8.43
C TYR A 139 5.08 -5.50 7.74
N MET A 140 5.14 -4.39 8.48
CA MET A 140 5.03 -3.04 7.92
C MET A 140 6.15 -2.76 6.91
N SER A 141 7.39 -3.13 7.25
CA SER A 141 8.54 -3.02 6.35
C SER A 141 8.32 -3.80 5.05
N GLU A 142 7.97 -5.08 5.14
CA GLU A 142 7.71 -5.93 3.98
C GLU A 142 6.53 -5.41 3.13
N LEU A 143 5.44 -4.99 3.77
CA LEU A 143 4.27 -4.43 3.09
C LEU A 143 4.64 -3.18 2.29
N TRP A 144 5.43 -2.28 2.86
CA TRP A 144 5.88 -1.07 2.17
C TRP A 144 6.85 -1.36 1.03
N ALA A 145 7.72 -2.36 1.19
CA ALA A 145 8.57 -2.83 0.11
C ALA A 145 7.76 -3.36 -1.07
N VAL A 146 6.74 -4.17 -0.79
CA VAL A 146 5.86 -4.70 -1.83
C VAL A 146 4.99 -3.61 -2.46
N ARG A 147 4.42 -2.73 -1.64
CA ARG A 147 3.38 -1.80 -2.07
C ARG A 147 3.93 -0.54 -2.76
N TYR A 148 5.00 0.02 -2.22
CA TYR A 148 5.61 1.26 -2.74
C TYR A 148 6.97 1.00 -3.36
N GLY A 149 7.36 -0.27 -3.49
CA GLY A 149 8.69 -0.68 -3.93
C GLY A 149 9.79 -0.48 -2.87
N ILE A 150 9.51 0.19 -1.75
CA ILE A 150 10.53 0.69 -0.81
C ILE A 150 11.35 -0.47 -0.24
N ASP A 151 12.54 -0.72 -0.79
CA ASP A 151 13.48 -1.66 -0.21
C ASP A 151 13.98 -1.06 1.10
N TRP A 152 13.60 -1.57 2.28
CA TRP A 152 14.07 -0.99 3.54
C TRP A 152 15.53 -1.32 3.87
N ALA A 153 16.12 -2.30 3.19
CA ALA A 153 17.57 -2.49 3.20
C ALA A 153 18.28 -1.45 2.32
N ASN A 154 17.55 -0.78 1.43
CA ASN A 154 18.03 0.28 0.55
C ASN A 154 16.89 1.30 0.25
N PRO A 155 16.56 2.22 1.17
CA PRO A 155 15.29 2.99 1.23
C PRO A 155 15.06 3.96 0.06
N ALA A 156 15.93 3.92 -0.95
CA ALA A 156 15.64 4.42 -2.27
C ALA A 156 14.40 3.68 -2.82
N PRO A 157 13.30 4.35 -3.18
CA PRO A 157 12.27 3.69 -3.96
C PRO A 157 12.93 3.05 -5.19
N PRO A 158 12.53 1.82 -5.58
CA PRO A 158 13.14 1.07 -6.64
C PRO A 158 12.71 1.78 -7.89
N ALA A 159 13.58 2.66 -8.33
CA ALA A 159 13.40 3.37 -9.54
C ALA A 159 13.70 2.31 -10.62
N ASP A 160 12.66 1.69 -11.18
CA ASP A 160 12.76 0.87 -12.40
C ASP A 160 13.53 1.66 -13.50
N GLU A 161 13.53 3.00 -13.38
CA GLU A 161 14.53 3.92 -13.91
C GLU A 161 14.88 4.95 -12.83
N PRO A 162 16.17 5.28 -12.55
CA PRO A 162 16.54 6.33 -11.61
C PRO A 162 15.68 7.56 -11.88
N LEU A 163 14.89 8.00 -10.89
CA LEU A 163 14.12 9.24 -10.98
C LEU A 163 15.13 10.38 -11.06
N LEU A 164 15.50 10.70 -12.30
CA LEU A 164 16.45 11.74 -12.61
C LEU A 164 15.93 13.03 -11.98
N PRO A 165 16.83 13.91 -11.52
CA PRO A 165 16.44 15.24 -11.11
C PRO A 165 15.55 15.90 -12.17
N PRO A 166 14.53 16.68 -11.79
CA PRO A 166 13.56 17.25 -12.72
C PRO A 166 14.25 18.03 -13.85
N GLU A 167 13.63 18.08 -15.02
CA GLU A 167 14.19 18.82 -16.15
C GLU A 167 14.30 20.31 -15.83
N GLY A 168 15.45 20.89 -16.14
CA GLY A 168 15.80 22.27 -15.81
C GLY A 168 17.30 22.47 -15.83
N GLN A 169 17.76 23.72 -15.98
CA GLN A 169 19.18 24.05 -15.88
C GLN A 169 19.69 23.85 -14.45
N PHE A 170 18.88 24.26 -13.47
CA PHE A 170 19.13 24.10 -12.04
C PHE A 170 18.00 23.32 -11.39
N VAL A 171 18.35 22.42 -10.47
CA VAL A 171 17.41 21.69 -9.61
C VAL A 171 17.57 22.16 -8.17
N THR A 172 16.53 22.04 -7.34
CA THR A 172 16.63 22.45 -5.94
C THR A 172 17.67 21.62 -5.18
N LEU A 173 18.17 22.16 -4.08
CA LEU A 173 19.15 21.47 -3.24
C LEU A 173 18.61 20.14 -2.68
N SER A 174 17.33 20.07 -2.28
CA SER A 174 16.68 18.80 -1.87
C SER A 174 16.71 17.75 -2.97
N HIS A 175 16.34 18.12 -4.21
CA HIS A 175 16.38 17.20 -5.36
C HIS A 175 17.81 16.68 -5.61
N ALA A 176 18.80 17.57 -5.56
CA ALA A 176 20.19 17.18 -5.74
C ALA A 176 20.68 16.26 -4.61
N LEU A 177 20.41 16.62 -3.35
CA LEU A 177 20.88 15.87 -2.19
C LEU A 177 20.25 14.49 -2.09
N SER A 178 18.93 14.37 -2.29
CA SER A 178 18.25 13.08 -2.26
C SER A 178 18.70 12.17 -3.41
N TRP A 179 18.98 12.75 -4.58
CA TRP A 179 19.48 11.97 -5.72
C TRP A 179 20.91 11.49 -5.50
N VAL A 180 21.79 12.30 -4.91
CA VAL A 180 23.15 11.87 -4.54
C VAL A 180 23.12 10.83 -3.42
N ALA A 181 22.25 11.02 -2.41
CA ALA A 181 22.17 10.13 -1.25
C ALA A 181 21.51 8.79 -1.57
N PHE A 182 20.43 8.82 -2.36
CA PHE A 182 19.51 7.69 -2.51
C PHE A 182 19.29 7.28 -3.98
N GLY A 183 19.90 7.97 -4.95
CA GLY A 183 19.62 7.72 -6.37
C GLY A 183 18.23 8.16 -6.82
N VAL A 184 17.48 8.87 -5.97
CA VAL A 184 16.09 9.29 -6.21
C VAL A 184 15.93 10.77 -5.91
N SER A 185 15.45 11.51 -6.90
CA SER A 185 15.17 12.95 -6.76
C SER A 185 13.84 13.20 -6.03
N MET A 186 13.89 13.92 -4.91
CA MET A 186 12.77 14.24 -4.03
C MET A 186 12.70 15.75 -3.82
N ASP A 187 11.50 16.33 -3.80
CA ASP A 187 11.33 17.73 -3.42
C ASP A 187 11.52 17.93 -1.91
N SER A 188 11.43 19.19 -1.45
CA SER A 188 11.62 19.54 -0.02
C SER A 188 10.63 18.84 0.90
N ASP A 189 9.37 18.72 0.48
CA ASP A 189 8.29 18.16 1.30
C ASP A 189 8.47 16.64 1.42
N GLN A 190 8.78 15.97 0.31
CA GLN A 190 9.09 14.54 0.27
C GLN A 190 10.34 14.22 1.08
N LEU A 191 11.42 15.00 0.93
CA LEU A 191 12.64 14.81 1.70
C LEU A 191 12.40 15.06 3.19
N HIS A 192 11.57 16.05 3.54
CA HIS A 192 11.18 16.27 4.93
C HIS A 192 10.44 15.07 5.52
N GLU A 193 9.49 14.51 4.79
CA GLU A 193 8.78 13.29 5.20
C GLU A 193 9.77 12.14 5.42
N VAL A 194 10.66 11.88 4.45
CA VAL A 194 11.70 10.84 4.56
C VAL A 194 12.60 11.07 5.77
N LEU A 195 13.01 12.29 6.04
CA LEU A 195 13.91 12.51 7.15
C LEU A 195 13.19 12.42 8.51
N THR A 196 11.88 12.73 8.59
CA THR A 196 11.16 12.86 9.87
C THR A 196 10.67 11.55 10.46
N LEU A 197 10.55 10.52 9.63
CA LEU A 197 10.07 9.24 10.08
C LEU A 197 11.21 8.55 10.86
N ASP A 198 11.02 8.33 12.16
CA ASP A 198 12.00 7.70 13.09
C ASP A 198 12.18 6.18 12.82
N GLN A 199 11.92 5.73 11.59
CA GLN A 199 11.64 4.34 11.23
C GLN A 199 12.76 3.67 10.41
N TYR A 200 13.90 4.31 10.19
CA TYR A 200 14.95 3.85 9.26
C TYR A 200 16.01 2.91 9.83
N GLY A 201 15.78 2.31 11.01
CA GLY A 201 16.66 1.26 11.54
C GLY A 201 18.13 1.67 11.66
N GLU A 202 19.04 0.83 11.15
CA GLU A 202 20.50 1.06 11.19
C GLU A 202 21.02 2.11 10.17
N HIS A 203 20.20 2.49 9.18
CA HIS A 203 20.59 3.44 8.14
C HIS A 203 19.93 4.80 8.38
N ASP A 204 20.61 5.69 9.11
CA ASP A 204 20.11 7.04 9.36
C ASP A 204 20.11 7.86 8.05
N PRO A 205 18.94 8.21 7.46
CA PRO A 205 18.88 8.95 6.21
C PRO A 205 19.49 10.35 6.34
N GLN A 206 19.57 10.88 7.57
CA GLN A 206 20.25 12.14 7.84
C GLN A 206 21.76 12.03 7.59
N GLU A 207 22.39 10.92 7.95
CA GLU A 207 23.81 10.68 7.65
C GLU A 207 24.03 10.51 6.14
N GLY A 208 23.08 9.86 5.43
CA GLY A 208 23.09 9.79 3.96
C GLY A 208 23.06 11.17 3.31
N ILE A 209 22.13 12.04 3.72
CA ILE A 209 22.04 13.42 3.20
C ILE A 209 23.24 14.25 3.61
N LYS A 210 23.78 14.09 4.82
CA LYS A 210 24.99 14.79 5.27
C LYS A 210 26.21 14.41 4.43
N ALA A 211 26.37 13.11 4.12
CA ALA A 211 27.43 12.63 3.24
C ALA A 211 27.25 13.16 1.80
N ALA A 212 26.02 13.18 1.29
CA ALA A 212 25.70 13.74 -0.02
C ALA A 212 26.01 15.25 -0.08
N LEU A 213 25.66 16.00 0.96
CA LEU A 213 25.95 17.42 1.09
C LEU A 213 27.46 17.67 1.08
N ALA A 214 28.23 16.94 1.88
CA ALA A 214 29.69 17.09 1.91
C ALA A 214 30.32 16.85 0.53
N GLN A 215 29.88 15.80 -0.19
CA GLN A 215 30.35 15.52 -1.55
C GLN A 215 29.96 16.63 -2.54
N LEU A 216 28.72 17.11 -2.47
CA LEU A 216 28.20 18.15 -3.35
C LEU A 216 28.95 19.48 -3.14
N ILE A 217 29.19 19.86 -1.88
CA ILE A 217 29.96 21.04 -1.47
C ILE A 217 31.41 20.94 -1.94
N GLU A 218 32.07 19.80 -1.79
CA GLU A 218 33.45 19.61 -2.26
C GLU A 218 33.56 19.78 -3.78
N ARG A 219 32.59 19.24 -4.53
CA ARG A 219 32.52 19.41 -6.00
C ARG A 219 32.21 20.86 -6.39
N GLY A 220 31.36 21.55 -5.64
CA GLY A 220 31.09 22.99 -5.82
C GLY A 220 32.33 23.85 -5.55
N ARG A 221 33.05 23.57 -4.47
CA ARG A 221 34.31 24.22 -4.09
C ARG A 221 35.41 24.03 -5.15
N ALA A 222 35.45 22.86 -5.78
CA ALA A 222 36.34 22.58 -6.90
C ALA A 222 35.88 23.20 -8.24
N GLY A 223 34.74 23.91 -8.27
CA GLY A 223 34.18 24.50 -9.48
C GLY A 223 33.66 23.48 -10.49
N ARG A 224 33.42 22.23 -10.08
CA ARG A 224 32.93 21.17 -10.97
C ARG A 224 31.41 21.11 -11.08
N ILE A 225 30.72 21.66 -10.09
CA ILE A 225 29.26 21.80 -10.07
C ILE A 225 28.95 23.27 -9.81
N ALA A 226 28.34 23.93 -10.80
CA ALA A 226 27.82 25.26 -10.61
C ALA A 226 26.57 25.23 -9.69
N MET A 227 26.49 26.19 -8.78
CA MET A 227 25.28 26.43 -7.98
C MET A 227 24.93 27.90 -8.01
N GLU A 228 23.65 28.20 -7.85
CA GLU A 228 23.13 29.54 -7.71
C GLU A 228 22.24 29.62 -6.47
N GLY A 229 22.06 30.82 -5.94
CA GLY A 229 21.17 31.04 -4.82
C GLY A 229 20.98 32.52 -4.57
N LYS A 230 20.01 32.85 -3.72
CA LYS A 230 19.79 34.22 -3.26
C LYS A 230 20.60 34.44 -2.00
N TYR A 231 21.64 35.26 -2.08
CA TYR A 231 22.39 35.64 -0.90
C TYR A 231 21.54 36.54 0.00
N ARG A 232 21.49 36.20 1.28
CA ARG A 232 20.77 36.91 2.33
C ARG A 232 21.75 37.22 3.45
N GLU A 233 21.88 38.49 3.83
CA GLU A 233 22.79 38.91 4.91
C GLU A 233 22.13 38.73 6.28
N SER A 234 20.81 38.89 6.35
CA SER A 234 20.04 38.75 7.58
C SER A 234 18.70 38.07 7.36
N HIS A 235 18.20 37.32 8.34
CA HIS A 235 16.86 36.71 8.28
C HIS A 235 15.70 37.73 8.13
N ARG A 236 15.98 39.03 8.26
CA ARG A 236 15.00 40.11 8.07
C ARG A 236 14.88 40.59 6.63
N ASP A 237 15.79 40.19 5.74
CA ASP A 237 15.77 40.65 4.36
C ASP A 237 14.54 40.08 3.63
N ASP A 238 13.85 40.92 2.84
CA ASP A 238 12.71 40.47 2.06
C ASP A 238 13.19 39.58 0.90
N LYS A 239 12.86 38.29 1.00
CA LYS A 239 13.14 37.26 0.00
C LYS A 239 12.75 37.66 -1.43
N ARG A 240 11.74 38.51 -1.61
CA ARG A 240 11.28 38.99 -2.93
C ARG A 240 12.23 39.98 -3.59
N THR A 241 13.06 40.66 -2.81
CA THR A 241 14.02 41.67 -3.30
C THR A 241 15.39 41.10 -3.61
N LEU A 242 15.67 39.88 -3.13
CA LEU A 242 16.96 39.23 -3.33
C LEU A 242 17.08 38.65 -4.74
N LEU A 243 18.21 38.92 -5.38
CA LEU A 243 18.53 38.42 -6.71
C LEU A 243 19.26 37.07 -6.61
N THR A 244 18.92 36.16 -7.51
CA THR A 244 19.66 34.90 -7.69
C THR A 244 21.01 35.22 -8.35
N ALA A 245 22.09 34.69 -7.78
CA ALA A 245 23.43 34.82 -8.32
C ALA A 245 24.19 33.50 -8.20
N ALA A 246 25.22 33.33 -9.02
CA ALA A 246 26.15 32.20 -8.90
C ALA A 246 26.85 32.24 -7.54
N ILE A 247 26.92 31.08 -6.87
CA ILE A 247 27.66 30.94 -5.61
C ILE A 247 29.12 30.71 -5.96
N GLU A 248 29.98 31.64 -5.59
CA GLU A 248 31.41 31.53 -5.85
C GLU A 248 32.02 30.31 -5.13
N PRO A 249 32.90 29.53 -5.77
CA PRO A 249 33.46 28.31 -5.18
C PRO A 249 34.09 28.48 -3.80
N ILE A 250 34.67 29.65 -3.52
CA ILE A 250 35.29 29.96 -2.23
C ILE A 250 34.28 30.03 -1.07
N LYS A 251 33.01 30.37 -1.37
CA LYS A 251 31.94 30.48 -0.36
C LYS A 251 31.58 29.11 0.23
N PHE A 252 31.77 28.03 -0.51
CA PHE A 252 31.53 26.67 0.00
C PHE A 252 32.46 26.27 1.14
N ALA A 253 33.55 27.02 1.42
CA ALA A 253 34.32 26.79 2.64
C ALA A 253 33.52 27.14 3.91
N ASP A 254 32.61 28.11 3.80
CA ASP A 254 31.85 28.66 4.92
C ASP A 254 30.42 28.12 4.97
N PHE A 255 29.78 27.94 3.81
CA PHE A 255 28.36 27.60 3.67
C PHE A 255 28.14 26.10 3.40
N GLN A 256 28.28 25.23 4.41
CA GLN A 256 28.20 23.77 4.26
C GLN A 256 27.07 23.13 5.09
N GLN A 257 26.18 23.93 5.65
CA GLN A 257 25.09 23.45 6.48
C GLN A 257 23.75 23.59 5.78
N PHE A 258 23.04 22.48 5.58
CA PHE A 258 21.76 22.46 4.86
C PHE A 258 20.57 22.67 5.80
N ASN A 259 19.66 23.55 5.39
CA ASN A 259 18.35 23.76 5.99
C ASN A 259 17.25 23.55 4.94
N TYR A 260 16.58 22.40 5.02
CA TYR A 260 15.60 21.95 4.02
C TYR A 260 14.42 22.91 3.84
N VAL A 261 13.96 23.56 4.92
CA VAL A 261 12.76 24.43 4.93
C VAL A 261 12.81 25.53 3.86
N ASN A 262 14.01 26.04 3.57
CA ASN A 262 14.19 27.15 2.63
C ASN A 262 15.16 26.81 1.48
N GLU A 263 15.51 25.53 1.29
CA GLU A 263 16.57 25.12 0.38
C GLU A 263 17.86 25.92 0.64
N GLU A 264 18.24 26.03 1.91
CA GLU A 264 19.19 27.04 2.39
C GLU A 264 20.54 26.42 2.76
N LEU A 265 21.63 27.05 2.33
CA LEU A 265 22.99 26.79 2.81
C LEU A 265 23.39 27.87 3.82
N LYS A 266 23.72 27.43 5.03
CA LYS A 266 24.13 28.26 6.17
C LYS A 266 25.60 28.09 6.48
N HIS A 267 26.11 29.05 7.26
CA HIS A 267 27.43 28.97 7.85
C HIS A 267 27.55 27.76 8.80
N GLY A 268 28.59 26.94 8.60
CA GLY A 268 28.83 25.72 9.37
C GLY A 268 28.76 24.46 8.51
N ASP A 269 28.61 23.30 9.14
CA ASP A 269 28.57 21.97 8.52
C ASP A 269 27.29 21.18 8.88
N GLY A 270 26.96 20.19 8.04
CA GLY A 270 25.92 19.20 8.30
C GLY A 270 24.48 19.68 8.08
N LEU A 271 23.55 19.27 8.95
CA LEU A 271 22.12 19.56 8.84
C LEU A 271 21.66 20.50 9.95
N TRP A 272 20.92 21.56 9.60
CA TRP A 272 20.37 22.52 10.55
C TRP A 272 19.03 22.04 11.13
N GLN A 273 18.89 22.13 12.46
CA GLN A 273 17.64 21.89 13.21
C GLN A 273 17.01 20.49 13.12
N TRP A 274 17.82 19.45 12.91
CA TRP A 274 17.35 18.07 12.88
C TRP A 274 17.37 17.40 14.27
N ARG A 275 16.20 17.37 14.95
CA ARG A 275 15.69 16.40 15.95
C ARG A 275 14.57 17.03 16.80
N GLN A 276 13.32 16.59 16.59
CA GLN A 276 12.16 17.01 17.40
C GLN A 276 12.05 16.30 18.77
N SER A 277 12.77 15.18 19.00
CA SER A 277 12.54 14.34 20.20
C SER A 277 13.68 14.32 21.23
N LYS A 278 14.87 14.80 20.90
CA LYS A 278 15.96 14.97 21.87
C LYS A 278 16.62 16.32 21.66
N ILE A 279 16.40 17.21 22.62
CA ILE A 279 17.19 18.41 22.87
C ILE A 279 18.60 17.96 23.29
N VAL A 280 19.33 17.30 22.39
CA VAL A 280 20.79 17.17 22.50
C VAL A 280 21.34 18.45 21.90
N GLU A 281 21.50 19.42 22.81
CA GLU A 281 22.42 20.55 22.75
C GLU A 281 22.81 21.08 21.35
N LEU A 282 21.84 21.69 20.65
CA LEU A 282 22.14 22.85 19.79
C LEU A 282 22.42 24.12 20.64
N ARG A 283 23.24 23.97 21.69
CA ARG A 283 23.80 25.10 22.45
C ARG A 283 25.03 25.70 21.76
N GLY A 284 25.56 25.07 20.71
CA GLY A 284 26.70 25.59 19.95
C GLY A 284 26.41 26.84 19.12
N ASN A 285 25.24 26.97 18.48
CA ASN A 285 25.02 28.03 17.47
C ASN A 285 23.92 29.06 17.76
N ARG A 286 23.17 28.95 18.87
CA ARG A 286 22.07 29.89 19.16
C ARG A 286 22.50 31.30 19.63
N ARG A 287 23.80 31.59 19.82
CA ARG A 287 24.25 32.91 20.31
C ARG A 287 25.37 33.58 19.52
N GLY A 288 25.80 33.05 18.37
CA GLY A 288 26.88 33.68 17.59
C GLY A 288 27.10 33.21 16.16
N GLY A 289 26.22 32.36 15.60
CA GLY A 289 26.30 32.01 14.19
C GLY A 289 26.07 33.25 13.32
N ARG A 290 26.85 33.39 12.25
CA ARG A 290 26.64 34.49 11.30
C ARG A 290 25.24 34.35 10.67
N PRO A 291 24.50 35.46 10.52
CA PRO A 291 23.12 35.43 10.03
C PRO A 291 23.02 35.27 8.50
N ASP A 292 24.14 35.35 7.80
CA ASP A 292 24.18 35.25 6.35
C ASP A 292 23.98 33.80 5.87
N SER A 293 23.35 33.67 4.70
CA SER A 293 22.93 32.39 4.12
C SER A 293 22.68 32.53 2.62
N PHE A 294 22.74 31.42 1.89
CA PHE A 294 22.14 31.34 0.56
C PHE A 294 20.81 30.59 0.66
N ILE A 295 19.72 31.18 0.20
CA ILE A 295 18.39 30.54 0.15
C ILE A 295 18.01 30.19 -1.28
N GLU A 296 17.05 29.28 -1.45
CA GLU A 296 16.62 28.79 -2.78
C GLU A 296 17.80 28.32 -3.62
N VAL A 297 18.69 27.54 -3.00
CA VAL A 297 19.91 27.07 -3.66
C VAL A 297 19.53 26.11 -4.79
N GLY A 298 19.93 26.47 -6.00
CA GLY A 298 19.84 25.68 -7.21
C GLY A 298 21.18 25.05 -7.55
N VAL A 299 21.17 23.78 -7.95
CA VAL A 299 22.34 23.00 -8.36
C VAL A 299 22.25 22.72 -9.85
N ASN A 300 23.31 23.02 -10.61
CA ASN A 300 23.29 22.80 -12.05
C ASN A 300 23.09 21.30 -12.35
N ARG A 301 22.00 20.99 -13.06
CA ARG A 301 21.58 19.60 -13.30
C ARG A 301 22.58 18.83 -14.16
N ALA A 302 23.10 19.46 -15.21
CA ALA A 302 24.02 18.81 -16.13
C ALA A 302 25.35 18.46 -15.44
N ASP A 303 25.88 19.39 -14.64
CA ASP A 303 27.07 19.15 -13.83
C ASP A 303 26.82 18.06 -12.77
N LEU A 304 25.67 18.10 -12.08
CA LEU A 304 25.27 17.10 -11.10
C LEU A 304 25.27 15.69 -11.73
N LEU A 305 24.61 15.50 -12.87
CA LEU A 305 24.56 14.23 -13.58
C LEU A 305 25.92 13.77 -14.11
N ARG A 306 26.79 14.72 -14.51
CA ARG A 306 28.15 14.43 -14.98
C ARG A 306 29.03 13.92 -13.84
N GLU A 307 28.97 14.58 -12.70
CA GLU A 307 29.86 14.38 -11.56
C GLU A 307 29.44 13.19 -10.68
N PHE A 308 28.14 12.88 -10.64
CA PHE A 308 27.59 11.74 -9.92
C PHE A 308 26.94 10.78 -10.90
N ARG A 309 27.72 10.19 -11.80
CA ARG A 309 27.16 9.17 -12.69
C ARG A 309 26.49 8.10 -11.84
N PRO A 310 25.28 7.63 -12.20
CA PRO A 310 24.66 6.49 -11.53
C PRO A 310 25.71 5.39 -11.52
N GLN A 311 26.19 5.01 -10.34
CA GLN A 311 26.99 3.80 -10.26
C GLN A 311 26.07 2.71 -10.78
N LYS A 312 26.38 2.13 -11.95
CA LYS A 312 25.79 0.85 -12.32
C LYS A 312 26.07 -0.02 -11.11
N ALA A 313 25.03 -0.36 -10.34
CA ALA A 313 25.19 -1.12 -9.11
C ALA A 313 26.02 -2.34 -9.48
N HIS A 314 27.28 -2.38 -9.03
CA HIS A 314 28.14 -3.54 -9.17
C HIS A 314 27.62 -4.53 -8.14
N VAL A 315 26.51 -5.20 -8.49
CA VAL A 315 26.02 -6.34 -7.73
C VAL A 315 27.08 -7.42 -7.91
N SER A 316 27.75 -7.79 -6.81
CA SER A 316 28.78 -8.83 -6.86
C SER A 316 28.15 -10.13 -7.38
N GLU A 317 28.90 -10.95 -8.12
CA GLU A 317 28.44 -12.28 -8.58
C GLU A 317 27.94 -13.16 -7.40
N SER A 318 28.48 -12.96 -6.20
CA SER A 318 28.03 -13.63 -4.98
C SER A 318 26.63 -13.23 -4.52
N ASP A 319 26.17 -12.01 -4.81
CA ASP A 319 24.82 -11.56 -4.46
C ASP A 319 23.78 -12.05 -5.46
N HIS A 320 24.17 -12.24 -6.74
CA HIS A 320 23.32 -12.88 -7.76
C HIS A 320 22.96 -14.33 -7.40
N PHE A 321 23.89 -15.08 -6.80
CA PHE A 321 23.65 -16.49 -6.42
C PHE A 321 22.75 -16.64 -5.19
N ARG A 322 22.76 -15.69 -4.24
CA ARG A 322 21.90 -15.75 -3.04
C ARG A 322 20.44 -15.41 -3.36
N VAL A 323 20.19 -14.45 -4.26
CA VAL A 323 18.82 -14.05 -4.63
C VAL A 323 18.16 -15.10 -5.54
N ALA A 324 18.92 -15.76 -6.41
CA ALA A 324 18.41 -16.82 -7.29
C ALA A 324 17.97 -18.08 -6.52
N HIS A 325 18.55 -18.36 -5.35
CA HIS A 325 18.18 -19.51 -4.52
C HIS A 325 16.98 -19.27 -3.59
N THR A 326 16.61 -18.02 -3.33
CA THR A 326 15.41 -17.67 -2.54
C THR A 326 14.11 -17.69 -3.35
N PHE A 327 14.16 -17.80 -4.69
CA PHE A 327 13.00 -18.17 -5.49
C PHE A 327 12.88 -19.70 -5.50
N ASN A 328 12.01 -20.19 -4.63
CA ASN A 328 11.76 -21.62 -4.47
C ASN A 328 11.30 -22.22 -5.81
N ARG A 329 12.02 -23.26 -6.25
CA ARG A 329 11.89 -23.88 -7.58
C ARG A 329 10.61 -24.70 -7.76
N ASP A 330 9.80 -24.82 -6.70
CA ASP A 330 8.73 -25.81 -6.57
C ASP A 330 7.32 -25.22 -6.48
N ASP A 331 7.12 -23.90 -6.67
CA ASP A 331 5.77 -23.32 -6.67
C ASP A 331 5.57 -22.18 -7.70
N PRO A 332 5.02 -22.48 -8.89
CA PRO A 332 4.70 -21.48 -9.90
C PRO A 332 3.53 -20.55 -9.52
N ALA A 333 2.85 -20.75 -8.38
CA ALA A 333 1.82 -19.84 -7.90
C ALA A 333 2.37 -18.55 -7.25
N ASN A 334 3.70 -18.45 -7.06
CA ASN A 334 4.36 -17.32 -6.40
C ASN A 334 4.94 -16.25 -7.35
N ILE A 335 4.53 -16.22 -8.62
CA ILE A 335 4.82 -15.08 -9.49
C ILE A 335 3.88 -13.94 -9.08
N ALA A 336 4.45 -12.85 -8.55
CA ALA A 336 3.71 -11.68 -8.08
C ALA A 336 2.68 -11.20 -9.14
N PRO A 337 1.43 -10.90 -8.75
CA PRO A 337 0.29 -10.74 -9.67
C PRO A 337 0.32 -9.51 -10.59
N TRP A 338 1.41 -8.74 -10.64
CA TRP A 338 1.56 -7.55 -11.50
C TRP A 338 2.68 -7.66 -12.54
N TRP A 339 3.40 -8.78 -12.62
CA TRP A 339 4.29 -9.03 -13.76
C TRP A 339 3.51 -9.73 -14.87
N SER A 340 3.44 -9.10 -16.05
CA SER A 340 3.19 -9.91 -17.24
C SER A 340 4.38 -10.83 -17.45
N ILE A 341 4.13 -12.05 -17.94
CA ILE A 341 5.19 -13.02 -18.29
C ILE A 341 6.26 -12.37 -19.18
N ASN A 342 5.88 -11.45 -20.06
CA ASN A 342 6.81 -10.72 -20.93
C ASN A 342 7.73 -9.74 -20.17
N GLN A 343 7.26 -9.14 -19.07
CA GLN A 343 8.09 -8.28 -18.20
C GLN A 343 9.06 -9.10 -17.36
N ALA A 344 8.62 -10.25 -16.86
CA ALA A 344 9.48 -11.19 -16.16
C ALA A 344 10.62 -11.69 -17.06
N LEU A 345 10.29 -12.07 -18.30
CA LEU A 345 11.26 -12.55 -19.29
C LEU A 345 12.20 -11.44 -19.78
N ALA A 346 11.71 -10.21 -19.98
CA ALA A 346 12.55 -9.07 -20.34
C ALA A 346 13.54 -8.67 -19.22
N TRP A 347 13.14 -8.84 -17.97
CA TRP A 347 13.99 -8.61 -16.80
C TRP A 347 15.10 -9.67 -16.69
N VAL A 348 14.76 -10.96 -16.87
CA VAL A 348 15.74 -12.07 -16.87
C VAL A 348 16.73 -11.94 -18.03
N ALA A 349 16.25 -11.63 -19.25
CA ALA A 349 17.09 -11.47 -20.44
C ALA A 349 18.10 -10.30 -20.33
N ARG A 350 17.81 -9.27 -19.53
CA ARG A 350 18.70 -8.12 -19.32
C ARG A 350 19.77 -8.32 -18.24
N ARG A 351 19.56 -9.27 -17.32
CA ARG A 351 20.40 -9.48 -16.12
C ARG A 351 21.32 -10.69 -16.18
N ILE A 352 21.15 -11.56 -17.18
CA ILE A 352 22.04 -12.72 -17.41
C ILE A 352 22.69 -12.57 -18.80
N PRO A 353 23.77 -11.78 -18.93
CA PRO A 353 24.46 -11.60 -20.21
C PRO A 353 24.96 -12.92 -20.80
N SER A 354 25.33 -13.89 -19.94
CA SER A 354 25.81 -15.21 -20.35
C SER A 354 24.74 -16.07 -21.05
N TYR A 355 23.45 -15.77 -20.88
CA TYR A 355 22.36 -16.43 -21.61
C TYR A 355 22.13 -15.79 -22.99
N VAL A 356 22.35 -14.46 -23.09
CA VAL A 356 22.28 -13.72 -24.34
C VAL A 356 23.51 -13.94 -25.20
N GLU A 357 24.69 -14.18 -24.62
CA GLU A 357 25.89 -14.64 -25.37
C GLU A 357 25.75 -16.08 -25.86
N TYR A 358 25.02 -16.95 -25.15
CA TYR A 358 24.73 -18.30 -25.62
C TYR A 358 23.70 -18.31 -26.77
N ILE A 359 22.74 -17.38 -26.75
CA ILE A 359 21.73 -17.21 -27.82
C ILE A 359 22.27 -16.37 -29.00
N GLY A 360 23.13 -15.38 -28.73
CA GLY A 360 23.71 -14.47 -29.72
C GLY A 360 24.79 -15.10 -30.59
N ASN A 361 25.31 -16.28 -30.21
CA ASN A 361 26.23 -17.06 -31.04
C ASN A 361 25.52 -18.03 -32.02
N LEU A 362 24.19 -17.97 -32.13
CA LEU A 362 23.44 -18.61 -33.20
C LEU A 362 23.03 -17.52 -34.20
N GLU A 363 23.97 -17.15 -35.06
CA GLU A 363 23.73 -16.32 -36.23
C GLU A 363 22.73 -17.00 -37.17
N THR A 364 21.49 -16.50 -37.24
CA THR A 364 20.70 -16.40 -38.47
C THR A 364 19.52 -15.45 -38.27
N ASP A 365 19.33 -14.54 -39.22
CA ASP A 365 18.23 -13.57 -39.30
C ASP A 365 16.85 -14.26 -39.32
N GLU A 366 16.01 -14.00 -38.31
CA GLU A 366 14.56 -13.70 -38.41
C GLU A 366 13.84 -13.77 -37.05
N PRO A 367 13.19 -12.69 -36.56
CA PRO A 367 12.51 -12.70 -35.25
C PRO A 367 11.00 -12.95 -35.39
N ARG A 368 10.57 -14.20 -35.66
CA ARG A 368 9.14 -14.61 -35.53
C ARG A 368 8.85 -15.98 -34.91
N GLU A 369 9.85 -16.82 -34.61
CA GLU A 369 9.60 -18.21 -34.17
C GLU A 369 9.67 -18.51 -32.66
N TYR A 370 9.67 -17.52 -31.75
CA TYR A 370 9.92 -17.79 -30.32
C TYR A 370 8.69 -18.04 -29.42
N ARG A 371 7.48 -18.17 -29.98
CA ARG A 371 6.27 -18.57 -29.20
C ARG A 371 6.21 -20.05 -28.78
N PRO A 372 6.72 -21.04 -29.55
CA PRO A 372 6.64 -22.46 -29.16
C PRO A 372 7.48 -22.81 -27.93
N TYR A 373 8.63 -22.15 -27.74
CA TYR A 373 9.55 -22.44 -26.63
C TYR A 373 9.03 -22.02 -25.25
N ILE A 374 8.16 -21.01 -25.19
CA ILE A 374 7.50 -20.56 -23.96
C ILE A 374 6.34 -21.51 -23.57
N VAL A 375 5.63 -22.04 -24.56
CA VAL A 375 4.60 -23.07 -24.35
C VAL A 375 5.24 -24.39 -23.91
N GLN A 376 6.41 -24.72 -24.44
CA GLN A 376 7.19 -25.90 -24.05
C GLN A 376 7.60 -25.87 -22.58
N ALA A 377 8.10 -24.74 -22.05
CA ALA A 377 8.46 -24.62 -20.63
C ALA A 377 7.26 -24.76 -19.68
N ILE A 378 6.07 -24.30 -20.10
CA ILE A 378 4.83 -24.42 -19.32
C ILE A 378 4.33 -25.88 -19.33
N CYS A 379 4.39 -26.55 -20.48
CA CYS A 379 4.05 -27.98 -20.60
C CYS A 379 5.02 -28.87 -19.82
N GLU A 380 6.32 -28.56 -19.81
CA GLU A 380 7.35 -29.29 -19.06
C GLU A 380 7.09 -29.28 -17.54
N SER A 381 6.56 -28.18 -17.00
CA SER A 381 6.20 -28.08 -15.57
C SER A 381 4.98 -28.94 -15.19
N GLN A 382 4.00 -29.10 -16.09
CA GLN A 382 2.78 -29.86 -15.81
C GLN A 382 2.94 -31.37 -16.07
N VAL A 383 3.88 -31.76 -16.94
CA VAL A 383 4.14 -33.16 -17.29
C VAL A 383 5.04 -33.85 -16.27
N ALA A 384 5.92 -33.11 -15.57
CA ALA A 384 6.80 -33.67 -14.55
C ALA A 384 6.08 -34.15 -13.28
N GLU A 385 4.82 -33.75 -13.07
CA GLU A 385 4.06 -34.11 -11.87
C GLU A 385 3.20 -35.39 -12.01
N SER A 386 2.97 -35.89 -13.23
CA SER A 386 2.19 -37.12 -13.45
C SER A 386 3.08 -38.38 -13.43
N ASP A 387 2.54 -39.49 -12.93
CA ASP A 387 3.27 -40.77 -12.86
C ASP A 387 3.64 -41.29 -14.27
N GLU A 388 2.81 -41.01 -15.27
CA GLU A 388 3.07 -41.34 -16.68
C GLU A 388 4.18 -40.47 -17.29
N GLY A 389 4.23 -39.17 -16.94
CA GLY A 389 5.30 -38.27 -17.34
C GLY A 389 6.64 -38.63 -16.70
N LYS A 390 6.63 -39.01 -15.42
CA LYS A 390 7.83 -39.51 -14.71
C LYS A 390 8.35 -40.81 -15.32
N ALA A 391 7.49 -41.79 -15.59
CA ALA A 391 7.88 -43.06 -16.21
C ALA A 391 8.42 -42.90 -17.65
N PHE A 392 7.82 -41.98 -18.43
CA PHE A 392 8.32 -41.62 -19.76
C PHE A 392 9.72 -41.00 -19.70
N MET A 393 9.95 -40.09 -18.74
CA MET A 393 11.23 -39.40 -18.54
C MET A 393 12.33 -40.35 -18.05
N GLU A 394 12.01 -41.31 -17.17
CA GLU A 394 12.97 -42.34 -16.72
C GLU A 394 13.39 -43.29 -17.85
N THR A 395 12.43 -43.73 -18.67
CA THR A 395 12.70 -44.62 -19.82
C THR A 395 13.63 -43.96 -20.85
N ARG A 396 13.49 -42.65 -21.07
CA ARG A 396 14.30 -41.90 -22.03
C ARG A 396 15.65 -41.46 -21.48
N ARG A 397 15.73 -41.14 -20.19
CA ARG A 397 17.01 -40.87 -19.48
C ARG A 397 17.96 -42.07 -19.53
N ALA A 398 17.43 -43.30 -19.50
CA ALA A 398 18.22 -44.52 -19.65
C ALA A 398 18.78 -44.72 -21.07
N ALA A 399 18.11 -44.18 -22.09
CA ALA A 399 18.52 -44.37 -23.48
C ALA A 399 19.58 -43.36 -23.94
N TRP A 400 19.64 -42.16 -23.33
CA TRP A 400 20.44 -41.01 -23.81
C TRP A 400 21.19 -40.35 -22.61
N PRO A 401 22.31 -40.94 -22.16
CA PRO A 401 22.97 -40.57 -20.90
C PRO A 401 23.82 -39.28 -20.95
N ASP A 402 24.03 -38.68 -22.12
CA ASP A 402 24.87 -37.48 -22.31
C ASP A 402 24.14 -36.14 -22.09
N GLY A 403 22.88 -36.18 -21.65
CA GLY A 403 22.11 -34.98 -21.30
C GLY A 403 21.43 -34.27 -22.47
N THR A 404 21.60 -34.73 -23.71
CA THR A 404 20.90 -34.18 -24.89
C THR A 404 19.41 -34.53 -24.95
N PHE A 405 18.95 -35.43 -24.06
CA PHE A 405 17.60 -36.00 -24.07
C PHE A 405 16.47 -34.98 -23.82
N LEU A 406 16.73 -33.87 -23.12
CA LEU A 406 15.69 -32.89 -22.75
C LEU A 406 15.13 -32.15 -23.96
N ALA A 407 15.96 -31.85 -24.96
CA ALA A 407 15.54 -31.15 -26.17
C ALA A 407 14.68 -32.02 -27.09
N HIS A 408 14.92 -33.33 -27.12
CA HIS A 408 14.20 -34.27 -27.98
C HIS A 408 12.92 -34.82 -27.33
N ALA A 409 12.91 -35.01 -26.00
CA ALA A 409 11.76 -35.56 -25.29
C ALA A 409 10.55 -34.61 -25.27
N GLY A 410 10.77 -33.29 -25.17
CA GLY A 410 9.70 -32.30 -25.20
C GLY A 410 8.98 -32.24 -26.55
N ARG A 411 9.74 -32.37 -27.66
CA ARG A 411 9.20 -32.34 -29.03
C ARG A 411 8.35 -33.58 -29.34
N ASP A 412 8.86 -34.77 -29.05
CA ASP A 412 8.14 -36.04 -29.29
C ASP A 412 6.83 -36.11 -28.49
N PHE A 413 6.81 -35.59 -27.26
CA PHE A 413 5.63 -35.60 -26.41
C PHE A 413 4.56 -34.61 -26.88
N LEU A 414 4.97 -33.42 -27.34
CA LEU A 414 4.09 -32.44 -27.97
C LEU A 414 3.48 -32.98 -29.28
N GLU A 415 4.26 -33.68 -30.10
CA GLU A 415 3.74 -34.33 -31.32
C GLU A 415 2.69 -35.40 -31.00
N LYS A 416 2.81 -36.11 -29.88
CA LYS A 416 1.80 -37.09 -29.42
C LYS A 416 0.52 -36.49 -28.85
N ILE A 417 0.61 -35.32 -28.21
CA ILE A 417 -0.57 -34.56 -27.78
C ILE A 417 -1.29 -34.00 -29.01
N LEU A 418 -0.54 -33.44 -29.97
CA LEU A 418 -1.07 -32.84 -31.18
C LEU A 418 -1.64 -33.88 -32.17
N SER A 419 -1.08 -35.10 -32.20
CA SER A 419 -1.62 -36.21 -32.99
C SER A 419 -2.85 -36.87 -32.36
N GLY A 420 -3.22 -36.49 -31.14
CA GLY A 420 -4.35 -37.07 -30.41
C GLY A 420 -4.08 -38.46 -29.83
N GLU A 421 -2.83 -38.94 -29.86
CA GLU A 421 -2.42 -40.19 -29.20
C GLU A 421 -2.50 -40.08 -27.67
N VAL A 422 -2.40 -38.86 -27.11
CA VAL A 422 -2.56 -38.59 -25.68
C VAL A 422 -3.77 -37.67 -25.47
N ARG A 423 -4.81 -38.15 -24.76
CA ARG A 423 -6.00 -37.35 -24.43
C ARG A 423 -5.79 -36.58 -23.11
N PRO A 424 -6.08 -35.26 -23.05
CA PRO A 424 -6.00 -34.52 -21.80
C PRO A 424 -7.14 -34.91 -20.83
N MET A 425 -6.82 -35.06 -19.53
CA MET A 425 -7.77 -35.50 -18.50
C MET A 425 -8.78 -34.41 -18.09
N ALA A 426 -10.04 -34.83 -17.88
CA ALA A 426 -11.09 -34.05 -17.24
C ALA A 426 -10.90 -34.01 -15.71
N ARG A 427 -10.98 -32.83 -15.08
CA ARG A 427 -11.01 -32.68 -13.61
C ARG A 427 -12.40 -32.99 -13.05
N GLN A 428 -12.45 -33.69 -11.93
CA GLN A 428 -13.63 -33.77 -11.06
C GLN A 428 -13.65 -32.56 -10.11
N ASN A 429 -14.84 -32.02 -9.82
CA ASN A 429 -14.95 -31.02 -8.76
C ASN A 429 -14.90 -31.67 -7.36
N GLY A 430 -14.81 -30.87 -6.30
CA GLY A 430 -14.70 -31.31 -4.89
C GLY A 430 -15.87 -32.15 -4.33
N GLN A 431 -16.77 -32.63 -5.19
CA GLN A 431 -17.81 -33.61 -4.89
C GLN A 431 -17.71 -34.89 -5.74
N GLY A 432 -16.63 -35.08 -6.51
CA GLY A 432 -16.35 -36.32 -7.24
C GLY A 432 -17.14 -36.51 -8.55
N ARG A 433 -17.73 -35.44 -9.11
CA ARG A 433 -18.48 -35.54 -10.38
C ARG A 433 -17.60 -35.18 -11.59
N GLN A 434 -17.57 -36.05 -12.60
CA GLN A 434 -16.93 -35.75 -13.90
C GLN A 434 -17.79 -34.75 -14.69
N MET A 435 -17.18 -33.63 -15.09
CA MET A 435 -17.82 -32.64 -15.97
C MET A 435 -17.65 -33.01 -17.45
N ARG A 436 -18.67 -32.73 -18.26
CA ARG A 436 -18.65 -33.01 -19.71
C ARG A 436 -18.04 -31.84 -20.47
N ALA A 437 -17.45 -32.11 -21.63
CA ALA A 437 -16.78 -31.11 -22.47
C ALA A 437 -17.66 -29.91 -22.88
N GLU A 438 -18.97 -30.06 -22.81
CA GLU A 438 -19.97 -29.04 -23.14
C GLU A 438 -20.06 -27.92 -22.08
N GLU A 439 -19.57 -28.14 -20.85
CA GLU A 439 -19.67 -27.19 -19.73
C GLU A 439 -18.53 -26.15 -19.71
N PHE A 440 -17.61 -26.18 -20.68
CA PHE A 440 -16.39 -25.36 -20.72
C PHE A 440 -16.41 -24.17 -21.68
N VAL A 441 -17.50 -23.92 -22.41
CA VAL A 441 -17.52 -22.84 -23.42
C VAL A 441 -18.05 -21.55 -22.81
N GLY A 442 -17.13 -20.76 -22.27
CA GLY A 442 -17.43 -19.43 -21.77
C GLY A 442 -16.18 -18.66 -21.36
N ILE A 443 -15.16 -18.59 -22.23
CA ILE A 443 -14.22 -17.48 -22.43
C ILE A 443 -13.31 -17.86 -23.62
N GLY A 444 -13.57 -17.21 -24.77
CA GLY A 444 -12.58 -16.84 -25.79
C GLY A 444 -11.91 -17.91 -26.66
N ALA A 445 -12.49 -18.21 -27.83
CA ALA A 445 -11.72 -18.35 -29.08
C ALA A 445 -12.66 -18.43 -30.30
N ARG A 446 -12.66 -17.39 -31.14
CA ARG A 446 -12.84 -17.56 -32.59
C ARG A 446 -11.79 -16.72 -33.30
N ALA A 447 -10.78 -17.41 -33.80
CA ALA A 447 -9.96 -16.93 -34.89
C ALA A 447 -10.68 -17.27 -36.20
N THR A 448 -11.02 -16.26 -36.98
CA THR A 448 -11.23 -16.40 -38.42
C THR A 448 -10.71 -15.13 -39.07
N GLY A 449 -9.67 -15.26 -39.89
CA GLY A 449 -9.15 -14.18 -40.72
C GLY A 449 -10.10 -13.85 -41.87
N GLY A 450 -9.99 -12.60 -42.33
CA GLY A 450 -10.65 -12.07 -43.52
C GLY A 450 -10.53 -10.56 -43.56
N ASP A 451 -9.70 -10.04 -44.47
CA ASP A 451 -9.71 -8.63 -44.90
C ASP A 451 -11.10 -8.27 -45.44
N TRP A 452 -11.67 -7.11 -45.06
CA TRP A 452 -12.44 -6.20 -45.93
C TRP A 452 -12.56 -4.82 -45.27
N LEU A 453 -12.55 -3.81 -46.13
CA LEU A 453 -12.51 -2.35 -45.94
C LEU A 453 -13.71 -1.73 -45.20
N ASP A 454 -13.46 -0.51 -44.69
CA ASP A 454 -14.37 0.63 -44.44
C ASP A 454 -15.79 0.34 -43.92
N LEU A 455 -16.08 0.83 -42.71
CA LEU A 455 -17.12 1.83 -42.44
C LEU A 455 -17.21 2.13 -40.93
N ASP A 456 -17.26 3.44 -40.63
CA ASP A 456 -17.45 4.02 -39.30
C ASP A 456 -18.91 3.84 -38.78
N PRO A 457 -19.17 4.13 -37.49
CA PRO A 457 -20.16 3.44 -36.65
C PRO A 457 -21.52 4.13 -36.58
N GLN A 458 -22.53 3.47 -35.98
CA GLN A 458 -23.54 4.01 -35.04
C GLN A 458 -24.55 2.90 -34.58
N PRO A 459 -25.31 3.11 -33.47
CA PRO A 459 -25.83 2.10 -32.54
C PRO A 459 -27.28 1.66 -32.82
N LEU A 460 -27.89 0.80 -31.97
CA LEU A 460 -29.27 0.89 -31.43
C LEU A 460 -29.83 -0.42 -30.79
N PHE A 461 -30.59 -0.25 -29.68
CA PHE A 461 -31.67 -1.05 -29.03
C PHE A 461 -31.43 -2.54 -28.68
N ALA A 462 -31.60 -3.03 -27.42
CA ALA A 462 -32.75 -3.07 -26.50
C ALA A 462 -33.92 -4.00 -26.93
N SER A 463 -34.32 -4.92 -26.03
CA SER A 463 -35.59 -5.68 -25.86
C SER A 463 -35.32 -7.20 -25.76
N ALA A 464 -35.47 -7.86 -24.61
CA ALA A 464 -36.73 -8.35 -24.03
C ALA A 464 -37.34 -9.54 -24.79
N GLU A 465 -37.01 -10.77 -24.37
CA GLU A 465 -37.89 -11.95 -24.49
C GLU A 465 -37.29 -13.10 -23.69
N VAL A 466 -37.94 -13.52 -22.60
CA VAL A 466 -38.27 -14.91 -22.23
C VAL A 466 -39.01 -14.85 -20.89
N MET A 467 -40.35 -14.89 -20.96
CA MET A 467 -41.20 -15.39 -19.88
C MET A 467 -42.50 -15.94 -20.47
N ARG A 468 -42.76 -17.23 -20.22
CA ARG A 468 -44.06 -17.91 -20.02
C ARG A 468 -43.74 -19.38 -19.74
N VAL A 469 -44.18 -19.97 -18.64
CA VAL A 469 -45.46 -20.71 -18.45
C VAL A 469 -45.37 -21.25 -16.99
N PHE A 470 -46.24 -21.00 -15.99
CA PHE A 470 -47.64 -21.41 -15.68
C PHE A 470 -48.10 -20.75 -14.32
N PRO A 471 -49.34 -20.90 -13.79
CA PRO A 471 -50.20 -19.78 -13.36
C PRO A 471 -50.37 -19.55 -11.85
N ALA A 472 -51.05 -18.45 -11.55
CA ALA A 472 -51.25 -17.76 -10.28
C ALA A 472 -52.26 -18.40 -9.31
N SER A 473 -52.10 -18.07 -8.02
CA SER A 473 -53.23 -17.73 -7.13
C SER A 473 -52.87 -16.46 -6.34
N GLU A 474 -53.91 -15.68 -6.06
CA GLU A 474 -53.94 -14.24 -5.80
C GLU A 474 -53.53 -13.85 -4.37
N HIS A 475 -52.92 -12.67 -4.19
CA HIS A 475 -53.32 -11.62 -3.21
C HIS A 475 -52.29 -10.44 -3.17
N GLY A 476 -52.71 -9.24 -3.58
CA GLY A 476 -52.30 -7.92 -3.05
C GLY A 476 -50.97 -7.27 -3.52
N PRO A 477 -50.96 -5.96 -3.88
CA PRO A 477 -49.78 -5.30 -4.46
C PRO A 477 -48.76 -4.87 -3.41
N ALA A 478 -47.51 -5.30 -3.58
CA ALA A 478 -46.36 -4.80 -2.84
C ALA A 478 -45.87 -3.47 -3.45
N GLY A 479 -45.78 -2.45 -2.61
CA GLY A 479 -45.20 -1.15 -2.93
C GLY A 479 -43.68 -1.20 -3.11
N ALA A 480 -43.17 -0.17 -3.79
CA ALA A 480 -41.77 0.06 -4.12
C ALA A 480 -40.82 -0.04 -2.91
N GLY A 481 -39.79 -0.89 -3.02
CA GLY A 481 -38.72 -1.03 -2.04
C GLY A 481 -37.74 0.13 -2.10
N GLY A 482 -37.91 1.12 -1.22
CA GLY A 482 -36.94 2.17 -0.95
C GLY A 482 -35.78 1.69 -0.06
N GLY A 483 -34.58 2.21 -0.34
CA GLY A 483 -33.34 1.89 0.37
C GLY A 483 -33.35 2.25 1.87
N ILE A 484 -32.47 1.58 2.62
CA ILE A 484 -32.34 1.68 4.08
C ILE A 484 -31.72 3.04 4.46
N VAL A 485 -32.53 3.96 4.99
CA VAL A 485 -32.08 5.23 5.59
C VAL A 485 -31.93 5.07 7.12
N PRO A 486 -30.88 5.63 7.77
CA PRO A 486 -30.71 5.56 9.22
C PRO A 486 -31.85 6.23 10.00
N ALA A 487 -32.33 5.57 11.07
CA ALA A 487 -33.58 5.87 11.79
C ALA A 487 -33.65 7.23 12.52
N ASN A 488 -32.58 8.04 12.49
CA ASN A 488 -32.52 9.35 13.18
C ASN A 488 -32.56 10.56 12.23
N ARG A 489 -32.57 10.38 10.89
CA ARG A 489 -32.69 11.50 9.93
C ARG A 489 -34.06 12.20 9.92
N GLN A 490 -35.05 11.66 10.62
CA GLN A 490 -36.40 12.24 10.74
C GLN A 490 -36.59 13.07 12.00
N LEU A 491 -35.55 13.31 12.80
CA LEU A 491 -35.64 14.20 13.94
C LEU A 491 -35.56 15.65 13.46
N ASP A 492 -36.46 16.50 13.94
CA ASP A 492 -36.37 17.94 13.68
C ASP A 492 -35.26 18.54 14.55
N HIS A 493 -34.07 18.66 13.95
CA HIS A 493 -32.88 19.17 14.64
C HIS A 493 -33.07 20.62 15.12
N ALA A 494 -33.83 21.43 14.37
CA ALA A 494 -34.08 22.82 14.75
C ALA A 494 -34.96 22.88 16.00
N ALA A 495 -36.02 22.07 16.06
CA ALA A 495 -36.87 21.98 17.25
C ALA A 495 -36.11 21.48 18.49
N ILE A 496 -35.23 20.48 18.31
CA ILE A 496 -34.38 19.95 19.40
C ILE A 496 -33.42 21.01 19.92
N MET A 497 -32.75 21.75 19.03
CA MET A 497 -31.83 22.84 19.41
C MET A 497 -32.54 24.01 20.08
N ALA A 498 -33.69 24.42 19.56
CA ALA A 498 -34.50 25.49 20.14
C ALA A 498 -34.96 25.14 21.56
N LYS A 499 -35.42 23.90 21.76
CA LYS A 499 -35.84 23.41 23.07
C LYS A 499 -34.68 23.33 24.05
N ALA A 500 -33.52 22.82 23.63
CA ALA A 500 -32.32 22.78 24.46
C ALA A 500 -31.87 24.19 24.90
N GLY A 501 -31.94 25.17 23.99
CA GLY A 501 -31.67 26.57 24.30
C GLY A 501 -32.65 27.17 25.31
N ALA A 502 -33.95 26.87 25.19
CA ALA A 502 -34.96 27.30 26.16
C ALA A 502 -34.70 26.70 27.56
N MET A 503 -34.41 25.41 27.63
CA MET A 503 -34.07 24.73 28.90
C MET A 503 -32.83 25.33 29.58
N LEU A 504 -31.81 25.70 28.81
CA LEU A 504 -30.60 26.33 29.34
C LEU A 504 -30.85 27.77 29.82
N SER A 505 -31.72 28.52 29.12
CA SER A 505 -32.14 29.87 29.52
C SER A 505 -32.94 29.86 30.82
N GLU A 506 -33.84 28.89 30.98
CA GLU A 506 -34.65 28.72 32.20
C GLU A 506 -33.83 28.17 33.38
N GLN A 507 -32.88 27.28 33.11
CA GLN A 507 -32.05 26.63 34.14
C GLN A 507 -30.57 26.67 33.72
N PRO A 508 -29.85 27.78 34.02
CA PRO A 508 -28.45 27.94 33.62
C PRO A 508 -27.50 26.87 34.16
N ASN A 509 -27.87 26.19 35.25
CA ASN A 509 -27.09 25.12 35.88
C ASN A 509 -27.48 23.71 35.40
N LEU A 510 -28.38 23.58 34.42
CA LEU A 510 -28.81 22.28 33.90
C LEU A 510 -27.66 21.59 33.18
N SER A 511 -27.35 20.35 33.55
CA SER A 511 -26.32 19.58 32.85
C SER A 511 -26.80 19.20 31.44
N LYS A 512 -25.87 19.14 30.47
CA LYS A 512 -26.14 18.70 29.11
C LYS A 512 -26.83 17.33 29.05
N GLY A 513 -26.40 16.39 29.88
CA GLY A 513 -27.00 15.04 29.93
C GLY A 513 -28.44 15.08 30.44
N SER A 514 -28.72 15.88 31.48
CA SER A 514 -30.08 16.08 31.99
C SER A 514 -30.99 16.70 30.94
N ALA A 515 -30.51 17.70 30.19
CA ALA A 515 -31.25 18.30 29.08
C ALA A 515 -31.58 17.28 27.99
N ALA A 516 -30.60 16.45 27.59
CA ALA A 516 -30.81 15.43 26.58
C ALA A 516 -31.81 14.34 27.02
N VAL A 517 -31.77 13.90 28.29
CA VAL A 517 -32.74 12.93 28.83
C VAL A 517 -34.17 13.49 28.76
N SER A 518 -34.37 14.74 29.18
CA SER A 518 -35.69 15.39 29.13
C SER A 518 -36.20 15.58 27.70
N ILE A 519 -35.32 15.92 26.75
CA ILE A 519 -35.69 16.01 25.34
C ILE A 519 -36.09 14.64 24.78
N VAL A 520 -35.33 13.58 25.09
CA VAL A 520 -35.65 12.22 24.65
C VAL A 520 -36.99 11.73 25.19
N ALA A 521 -37.36 12.09 26.41
CA ALA A 521 -38.63 11.69 27.03
C ALA A 521 -39.87 12.23 26.29
N GLU A 522 -39.74 13.35 25.58
CA GLU A 522 -40.84 13.97 24.81
C GLU A 522 -40.81 13.65 23.31
N LEU A 523 -39.71 13.08 22.81
CA LEU A 523 -39.63 12.67 21.42
C LEU A 523 -40.41 11.37 21.20
N PRO A 524 -41.12 11.22 20.06
CA PRO A 524 -41.79 9.96 19.74
C PRO A 524 -40.76 8.82 19.65
N PRO A 525 -41.11 7.62 20.15
CA PRO A 525 -40.27 6.43 20.02
C PRO A 525 -39.89 6.19 18.58
N ASN A 526 -38.77 5.50 18.37
CA ASN A 526 -38.32 5.17 17.03
C ASN A 526 -39.39 4.28 16.33
N PRO A 527 -39.97 4.71 15.20
CA PRO A 527 -41.11 4.03 14.58
C PRO A 527 -40.78 2.61 14.11
N ARG A 528 -39.49 2.30 13.89
CA ARG A 528 -39.03 0.98 13.46
C ARG A 528 -38.76 0.02 14.63
N THR A 529 -38.36 0.55 15.79
CA THR A 529 -37.91 -0.30 16.91
C THR A 529 -38.80 -0.22 18.15
N GLY A 530 -39.70 0.77 18.21
CA GLY A 530 -40.51 1.07 19.40
C GLY A 530 -39.71 1.56 20.61
N LYS A 531 -38.38 1.68 20.50
CA LYS A 531 -37.50 2.08 21.61
C LYS A 531 -37.39 3.62 21.70
N PRO A 532 -37.13 4.16 22.91
CA PRO A 532 -36.76 5.57 23.08
C PRO A 532 -35.58 5.96 22.19
N ARG A 533 -35.49 7.25 21.85
CA ARG A 533 -34.37 7.79 21.07
C ARG A 533 -33.06 7.71 21.86
N ASP A 534 -31.94 7.58 21.17
CA ASP A 534 -30.62 7.48 21.81
C ASP A 534 -30.22 8.82 22.43
N THR A 535 -30.17 8.86 23.76
CA THR A 535 -29.76 10.03 24.55
C THR A 535 -28.40 10.55 24.14
N ARG A 536 -27.41 9.69 23.82
CA ARG A 536 -26.07 10.12 23.41
C ARG A 536 -26.06 10.83 22.06
N HIS A 537 -27.02 10.52 21.20
CA HIS A 537 -27.16 11.22 19.92
C HIS A 537 -27.70 12.64 20.14
N ILE A 538 -28.72 12.79 20.98
CA ILE A 538 -29.27 14.10 21.36
C ILE A 538 -28.23 14.94 22.12
N GLU A 539 -27.47 14.35 23.03
CA GLU A 539 -26.36 15.04 23.74
C GLU A 539 -25.33 15.62 22.78
N ARG A 540 -24.96 14.91 21.71
CA ARG A 540 -24.03 15.41 20.69
C ARG A 540 -24.62 16.54 19.88
N MET A 541 -25.92 16.47 19.56
CA MET A 541 -26.60 17.53 18.82
C MET A 541 -26.59 18.85 19.58
N ILE A 542 -26.89 18.82 20.88
CA ILE A 542 -27.03 20.02 21.71
C ILE A 542 -25.72 20.50 22.34
N ALA A 543 -24.62 19.75 22.17
CA ALA A 543 -23.32 20.06 22.76
C ALA A 543 -22.82 21.50 22.49
N PRO A 544 -22.99 22.08 21.29
CA PRO A 544 -22.53 23.45 21.02
C PRO A 544 -23.18 24.52 21.91
N LEU A 545 -24.36 24.25 22.49
CA LEU A 545 -25.03 25.18 23.41
C LEU A 545 -24.40 25.20 24.81
N TRP A 546 -23.60 24.19 25.18
CA TRP A 546 -22.93 24.06 26.49
C TRP A 546 -21.43 24.33 26.45
N GLU A 547 -20.82 24.48 25.27
CA GLU A 547 -19.36 24.62 25.12
C GLU A 547 -18.79 26.00 25.54
N GLY A 548 -19.60 26.85 26.18
CA GLY A 548 -19.19 28.15 26.75
C GLY A 548 -19.21 28.25 28.28
N GLY A 549 -19.56 27.19 29.03
CA GLY A 549 -19.69 27.22 30.49
C GLY A 549 -19.19 25.94 31.15
N PHE A 550 -18.44 26.09 32.26
CA PHE A 550 -17.80 25.05 33.05
C PHE A 550 -18.40 23.65 32.91
N SER A 551 -17.58 22.69 32.49
CA SER A 551 -17.91 21.26 32.51
C SER A 551 -18.17 20.81 33.95
N GLN A 552 -19.40 20.91 34.44
CA GLN A 552 -19.84 20.21 35.63
C GLN A 552 -20.52 18.91 35.20
N SER A 553 -19.77 17.82 35.26
CA SER A 553 -20.35 16.48 35.36
C SER A 553 -20.63 16.22 36.85
N PRO A 554 -21.84 15.84 37.27
CA PRO A 554 -22.05 15.27 38.60
C PRO A 554 -21.46 13.86 38.63
N GLY A 555 -20.79 13.52 39.74
CA GLY A 555 -20.37 12.16 40.07
C GLY A 555 -21.52 11.27 40.54
#